data_AF-A0A0N4WU94-F1
#
_entry.id   AF-A0A0N4WU94-F1
#
_cell.length_a   1.000
_cell.length_b   1.000
_cell.length_c   1.000
_cell.angle_alpha   90.00
_cell.angle_beta   90.00
_cell.angle_gamma   90.00
#
_symmetry.space_group_name_H-M   'P 1'
#
loop_
_entity.id
_entity.type
_entity.pdbx_description
1 polymer ?
#
loop_
_entity_poly.entity_id
_entity_poly.type
_entity_poly.pdbx_seq_one_letter_code
_entity_poly.pdbx_strand_id
1 'polypeptide(L)'
;MLIIGVLILGVAGYLAYLYVRWQQRQQELSVIVEKRRHERQFLMDAALKSAELLDAQRRDMIASWTFQQLRENLQSGTVTCIEVLRAYQWKAIKAHEKTNCITIAAINFFKEAEEWASEWDRKAQEKSFVKPAFFGIPISLKECVPLEGYDQTRGFVQDVYAPTKVDAVMVQHVKRLGMIPFVQTNVPQSMLSYSCSNPVYGTTNNPLDKERTSGGSSGGEAAIIAAGGSVIGIGGDVGGSIRIPCHFTGIAGIKPSHLRFSHRGVCGSVPGRPLINSNDGPMTVDIETTVDFLREMWRDDWASVQDPYIPPVLWNEEQYKGGSTYRIGYYVDDGWFTPVPAIQVITAPKHNVPGKLFAACCYTAVFNLLDFAAGVVKVTETTAEDDQKLREEYPETDPWYRTAKEACKVCSTDYYLMDLVFLTFIKRSR
;
A
#
# COMPACT_ATOMS: atom_id res chain seq x y z
N MET A 1 31.48 53.88 -17.24
CA MET A 1 30.00 53.93 -17.30
C MET A 1 29.43 53.19 -18.50
N LEU A 2 29.92 53.42 -19.73
CA LEU A 2 29.40 52.76 -20.95
C LEU A 2 29.46 51.22 -20.91
N ILE A 3 30.59 50.64 -20.50
CA ILE A 3 30.79 49.17 -20.39
C ILE A 3 29.82 48.55 -19.38
N ILE A 4 29.61 49.20 -18.24
CA ILE A 4 28.67 48.74 -17.20
C ILE A 4 27.23 48.78 -17.74
N GLY A 5 26.86 49.84 -18.48
CA GLY A 5 25.55 49.94 -19.13
C GLY A 5 25.29 48.83 -20.15
N VAL A 6 26.28 48.51 -20.99
CA VAL A 6 26.20 47.40 -21.97
C VAL A 6 26.07 46.04 -21.27
N LEU A 7 26.81 45.80 -20.19
CA LEU A 7 26.71 44.57 -19.40
C LEU A 7 25.33 44.41 -18.75
N ILE A 8 24.79 45.49 -18.17
CA ILE A 8 23.44 45.47 -17.57
C ILE A 8 22.37 45.17 -18.62
N LEU A 9 22.44 45.78 -19.80
CA LEU A 9 21.52 45.52 -20.90
C LEU A 9 21.65 44.08 -21.43
N GLY A 10 22.87 43.55 -21.51
CA GLY A 10 23.13 42.16 -21.90
C GLY A 10 22.54 41.16 -20.90
N VAL A 11 22.75 41.38 -19.60
CA VAL A 11 22.16 40.54 -18.54
C VAL A 11 20.63 40.64 -18.55
N ALA A 12 20.07 41.84 -18.65
CA ALA A 12 18.62 42.03 -18.72
C ALA A 12 18.01 41.34 -19.96
N GLY A 13 18.66 41.46 -21.13
CA GLY A 13 18.24 40.77 -22.35
C GLY A 13 18.32 39.24 -22.22
N TYR A 14 19.38 38.72 -21.59
CA TYR A 14 19.50 37.28 -21.34
C TYR A 14 18.45 36.76 -20.35
N LEU A 15 18.19 37.49 -19.26
CA LEU A 15 17.13 37.15 -18.31
C LEU A 15 15.73 37.20 -18.96
N ALA A 16 15.47 38.20 -19.81
CA ALA A 16 14.23 38.27 -20.59
C ALA A 16 14.09 37.08 -21.56
N TYR A 17 15.17 36.70 -22.25
CA TYR A 17 15.21 35.51 -23.09
C TYR A 17 14.91 34.23 -22.28
N LEU A 18 15.55 34.05 -21.12
CA LEU A 18 15.30 32.90 -20.24
C LEU A 18 13.85 32.87 -19.75
N TYR A 19 13.28 34.02 -19.43
CA TYR A 19 11.88 34.13 -19.01
C TYR A 19 10.91 33.77 -20.13
N VAL A 20 11.12 34.29 -21.35
CA VAL A 20 10.30 33.94 -22.52
C VAL A 20 10.39 32.45 -22.83
N ARG A 21 11.60 31.88 -22.81
CA ARG A 21 11.82 30.45 -23.02
C ARG A 21 11.16 29.61 -21.94
N TRP A 22 11.21 30.05 -20.68
CA TRP A 22 10.54 29.40 -19.57
C TRP A 22 9.02 29.41 -19.76
N GLN A 23 8.42 30.54 -20.13
CA GLN A 23 6.99 30.67 -20.42
C GLN A 23 6.54 29.74 -21.56
N GLN A 24 7.27 29.73 -22.68
CA GLN A 24 7.01 28.81 -23.78
C GLN A 24 7.06 27.36 -23.33
N ARG A 25 8.07 26.99 -22.52
CA ARG A 25 8.18 25.65 -21.97
C ARG A 25 7.02 25.30 -21.05
N GLN A 26 6.56 26.22 -20.18
CA GLN A 26 5.39 25.97 -19.34
C GLN A 26 4.14 25.69 -20.16
N GLN A 27 3.93 26.43 -21.25
CA GLN A 27 2.80 26.22 -22.16
C GLN A 27 2.89 24.88 -22.91
N GLU A 28 4.07 24.49 -23.38
CA GLU A 28 4.28 23.16 -23.98
C GLU A 28 3.95 22.03 -22.99
N LEU A 29 4.44 22.16 -21.75
CA LEU A 29 4.20 21.17 -20.71
C LEU A 29 2.72 21.11 -20.30
N SER A 30 2.02 22.25 -20.24
CA SER A 30 0.60 22.27 -19.90
C SER A 30 -0.25 21.53 -20.94
N VAL A 31 0.06 21.68 -22.23
CA VAL A 31 -0.60 20.93 -23.32
C VAL A 31 -0.40 19.43 -23.17
N ILE A 32 0.82 19.00 -22.81
CA ILE A 32 1.12 17.56 -22.55
C ILE A 32 0.28 17.05 -21.37
N VAL A 33 0.21 17.81 -20.27
CA VAL A 33 -0.57 17.44 -19.09
C VAL A 33 -2.07 17.34 -19.41
N GLU A 34 -2.62 18.34 -20.11
CA GLU A 34 -4.05 18.33 -20.51
C GLU A 34 -4.36 17.13 -21.39
N LYS A 35 -3.53 16.87 -22.40
CA LYS A 35 -3.66 15.71 -23.28
C LYS A 35 -3.64 14.40 -22.49
N ARG A 36 -2.66 14.23 -21.59
CA ARG A 36 -2.55 13.03 -20.74
C ARG A 36 -3.77 12.85 -19.82
N ARG A 37 -4.31 13.93 -19.25
CA ARG A 37 -5.51 13.85 -18.41
C ARG A 37 -6.76 13.50 -19.20
N HIS A 38 -6.92 14.04 -20.41
CA HIS A 38 -8.00 13.66 -21.31
C HIS A 38 -7.92 12.20 -21.73
N GLU A 39 -6.71 11.73 -22.09
CA GLU A 39 -6.46 10.31 -22.35
C GLU A 39 -6.88 9.48 -21.14
N ARG A 40 -6.36 9.78 -19.93
CA ARG A 40 -6.73 9.06 -18.70
C ARG A 40 -8.24 8.99 -18.48
N GLN A 41 -8.99 10.09 -18.68
CA GLN A 41 -10.43 10.09 -18.50
C GLN A 41 -11.14 9.20 -19.53
N PHE A 42 -10.81 9.35 -20.81
CA PHE A 42 -11.36 8.51 -21.88
C PHE A 42 -11.16 7.01 -21.61
N LEU A 43 -10.03 6.68 -21.00
CA LEU A 43 -9.66 5.32 -20.61
C LEU A 43 -10.46 4.78 -19.45
N MET A 44 -10.72 5.61 -18.43
CA MET A 44 -11.57 5.22 -17.32
C MET A 44 -12.98 4.93 -17.84
N ASP A 45 -13.50 5.76 -18.74
CA ASP A 45 -14.84 5.59 -19.30
C ASP A 45 -14.95 4.31 -20.14
N ALA A 46 -13.92 3.99 -20.93
CA ALA A 46 -13.87 2.74 -21.71
C ALA A 46 -13.76 1.50 -20.81
N ALA A 47 -12.92 1.56 -19.78
CA ALA A 47 -12.76 0.49 -18.81
C ALA A 47 -14.03 0.27 -17.99
N LEU A 48 -14.75 1.33 -17.63
CA LEU A 48 -16.02 1.22 -16.92
C LEU A 48 -17.05 0.45 -17.75
N LYS A 49 -17.18 0.79 -19.04
CA LYS A 49 -18.07 0.07 -19.97
C LYS A 49 -17.71 -1.40 -20.09
N SER A 50 -16.42 -1.74 -20.12
CA SER A 50 -15.98 -3.13 -20.16
C SER A 50 -16.27 -3.87 -18.86
N ALA A 51 -16.00 -3.22 -17.72
CA ALA A 51 -16.28 -3.76 -16.39
C ALA A 51 -17.79 -4.00 -16.17
N GLU A 52 -18.65 -3.17 -16.76
CA GLU A 52 -20.11 -3.30 -16.75
C GLU A 52 -20.66 -4.45 -17.62
N LEU A 53 -19.80 -5.12 -18.42
CA LEU A 53 -20.18 -6.37 -19.09
C LEU A 53 -20.39 -7.52 -18.08
N LEU A 54 -19.84 -7.39 -16.86
CA LEU A 54 -20.12 -8.30 -15.77
C LEU A 54 -21.41 -7.89 -15.07
N ASP A 55 -22.34 -8.85 -14.93
CA ASP A 55 -23.57 -8.66 -14.18
C ASP A 55 -23.33 -8.11 -12.77
N ALA A 56 -24.22 -7.21 -12.32
CA ALA A 56 -24.08 -6.51 -11.05
C ALA A 56 -24.10 -7.46 -9.85
N GLN A 57 -24.99 -8.46 -9.83
CA GLN A 57 -25.07 -9.42 -8.74
C GLN A 57 -23.79 -10.27 -8.67
N ARG A 58 -23.28 -10.70 -9.84
CA ARG A 58 -22.02 -11.45 -9.96
C ARG A 58 -20.83 -10.63 -9.49
N ARG A 59 -20.76 -9.36 -9.90
CA ARG A 59 -19.72 -8.41 -9.48
C ARG A 59 -19.74 -8.21 -7.97
N ASP A 60 -20.90 -7.94 -7.38
CA ASP A 60 -21.03 -7.63 -5.96
C ASP A 60 -20.68 -8.87 -5.10
N MET A 61 -21.03 -10.08 -5.58
CA MET A 61 -20.59 -11.34 -4.99
C MET A 61 -19.06 -11.45 -4.97
N ILE A 62 -18.38 -11.27 -6.10
CA ILE A 62 -16.91 -11.31 -6.18
C ILE A 62 -16.28 -10.22 -5.30
N ALA A 63 -16.86 -9.02 -5.30
CA ALA A 63 -16.36 -7.86 -4.57
C ALA A 63 -16.41 -8.03 -3.05
N SER A 64 -17.29 -8.91 -2.55
CA SER A 64 -17.47 -9.23 -1.12
C SER A 64 -16.48 -10.25 -0.57
N TRP A 65 -15.73 -10.92 -1.44
CA TRP A 65 -14.82 -11.98 -1.02
C TRP A 65 -13.55 -11.46 -0.37
N THR A 66 -13.09 -12.22 0.62
CA THR A 66 -11.71 -12.12 1.13
C THR A 66 -10.72 -12.55 0.05
N PHE A 67 -9.44 -12.19 0.21
CA PHE A 67 -8.37 -12.64 -0.68
C PHE A 67 -8.32 -14.17 -0.82
N GLN A 68 -8.52 -14.90 0.29
CA GLN A 68 -8.52 -16.36 0.31
C GLN A 68 -9.66 -16.94 -0.52
N GLN A 69 -10.87 -16.45 -0.31
CA GLN A 69 -12.04 -16.86 -1.10
C GLN A 69 -11.86 -16.53 -2.58
N LEU A 70 -11.27 -15.38 -2.91
CA LEU A 70 -10.98 -15.02 -4.29
C LEU A 70 -10.03 -16.04 -4.94
N ARG A 71 -8.92 -16.36 -4.25
CA ARG A 71 -7.95 -17.36 -4.71
C ARG A 71 -8.60 -18.73 -4.87
N GLU A 72 -9.34 -19.21 -3.88
CA GLU A 72 -10.01 -20.52 -3.92
C GLU A 72 -11.01 -20.63 -5.08
N ASN A 73 -11.85 -19.61 -5.29
CA ASN A 73 -12.85 -19.62 -6.36
C ASN A 73 -12.23 -19.55 -7.77
N LEU A 74 -11.08 -18.87 -7.93
CA LEU A 74 -10.29 -18.89 -9.17
C LEU A 74 -9.62 -20.25 -9.39
N GLN A 75 -9.09 -20.86 -8.33
CA GLN A 75 -8.46 -22.18 -8.41
C GLN A 75 -9.48 -23.27 -8.75
N SER A 76 -10.66 -23.26 -8.13
CA SER A 76 -11.75 -24.21 -8.44
C SER A 76 -12.39 -24.01 -9.82
N GLY A 77 -12.29 -22.80 -10.38
CA GLY A 77 -13.00 -22.42 -11.60
C GLY A 77 -14.47 -22.04 -11.35
N THR A 78 -14.85 -21.73 -10.10
CA THR A 78 -16.17 -21.18 -9.77
C THR A 78 -16.38 -19.80 -10.44
N VAL A 79 -15.29 -19.05 -10.65
CA VAL A 79 -15.23 -17.84 -11.47
C VAL A 79 -14.04 -17.92 -12.43
N THR A 80 -14.14 -17.18 -13.52
CA THR A 80 -13.08 -16.97 -14.50
C THR A 80 -12.19 -15.78 -14.12
N CYS A 81 -10.97 -15.74 -14.64
CA CYS A 81 -10.04 -14.62 -14.47
C CYS A 81 -10.66 -13.33 -15.02
N ILE A 82 -11.36 -13.40 -16.16
CA ILE A 82 -11.99 -12.23 -16.77
C ILE A 82 -13.13 -11.66 -15.92
N GLU A 83 -13.94 -12.52 -15.28
CA GLU A 83 -14.98 -12.07 -14.33
C GLU A 83 -14.35 -11.34 -13.13
N VAL A 84 -13.31 -11.93 -12.53
CA VAL A 84 -12.62 -11.31 -11.39
C VAL A 84 -11.97 -9.98 -11.79
N LEU A 85 -11.27 -9.95 -12.93
CA LEU A 85 -10.64 -8.74 -13.41
C LEU A 85 -11.67 -7.63 -13.61
N ARG A 86 -12.77 -7.88 -14.32
CA ARG A 86 -13.83 -6.87 -14.53
C ARG A 86 -14.43 -6.38 -13.22
N ALA A 87 -14.62 -7.26 -12.24
CA ALA A 87 -15.09 -6.85 -10.93
C ALA A 87 -14.11 -5.86 -10.25
N TYR A 88 -12.81 -6.13 -10.31
CA TYR A 88 -11.79 -5.23 -9.74
C TYR A 88 -11.53 -3.98 -10.58
N GLN A 89 -11.67 -4.02 -11.90
CA GLN A 89 -11.65 -2.83 -12.74
C GLN A 89 -12.78 -1.86 -12.34
N TRP A 90 -14.00 -2.39 -12.13
CA TRP A 90 -15.11 -1.58 -11.64
C TRP A 90 -14.80 -0.94 -10.28
N LYS A 91 -14.32 -1.74 -9.31
CA LYS A 91 -13.95 -1.23 -7.97
C LYS A 91 -12.82 -0.20 -8.03
N ALA A 92 -11.81 -0.42 -8.88
CA ALA A 92 -10.70 0.50 -9.08
C ALA A 92 -11.16 1.85 -9.62
N ILE A 93 -12.11 1.86 -10.58
CA ILE A 93 -12.70 3.09 -11.10
C ILE A 93 -13.47 3.83 -10.00
N LYS A 94 -14.23 3.12 -9.16
CA LYS A 94 -14.91 3.72 -8.00
C LYS A 94 -13.95 4.26 -6.95
N ALA A 95 -12.84 3.55 -6.69
CA ALA A 95 -11.76 4.06 -5.86
C ALA A 95 -11.13 5.33 -6.47
N HIS A 96 -10.96 5.36 -7.79
CA HIS A 96 -10.40 6.51 -8.50
C HIS A 96 -11.32 7.74 -8.45
N GLU A 97 -12.62 7.57 -8.69
CA GLU A 97 -13.63 8.65 -8.55
C GLU A 97 -13.55 9.31 -7.17
N LYS A 98 -13.26 8.52 -6.13
CA LYS A 98 -13.15 9.00 -4.74
C LYS A 98 -11.80 9.64 -4.39
N THR A 99 -10.71 9.18 -5.00
CA THR A 99 -9.35 9.47 -4.49
C THR A 99 -8.36 9.98 -5.52
N ASN A 100 -8.66 9.93 -6.82
CA ASN A 100 -7.73 10.23 -7.92
C ASN A 100 -6.43 9.38 -7.87
N CYS A 101 -6.52 8.12 -7.41
CA CYS A 101 -5.36 7.25 -7.16
C CYS A 101 -4.69 6.61 -8.39
N ILE A 102 -5.31 6.69 -9.58
CA ILE A 102 -4.88 5.97 -10.79
C ILE A 102 -4.22 6.97 -11.75
N THR A 103 -3.06 6.61 -12.31
CA THR A 103 -2.34 7.46 -13.28
C THR A 103 -2.78 7.20 -14.71
N ILE A 104 -2.94 5.93 -15.06
CA ILE A 104 -3.20 5.37 -16.39
C ILE A 104 -2.66 6.15 -17.59
N ALA A 105 -1.69 5.50 -18.24
CA ALA A 105 -1.02 5.93 -19.46
C ALA A 105 -1.22 4.96 -20.64
N ALA A 106 -2.33 4.21 -20.76
CA ALA A 106 -2.69 3.60 -22.06
C ALA A 106 -4.15 3.13 -22.16
N ILE A 107 -4.69 3.28 -23.38
CA ILE A 107 -5.83 2.52 -23.95
C ILE A 107 -5.68 1.02 -23.77
N ASN A 108 -4.43 0.58 -23.67
CA ASN A 108 -4.11 -0.81 -23.64
C ASN A 108 -4.14 -1.41 -22.24
N PHE A 109 -4.01 -0.69 -21.11
CA PHE A 109 -3.75 -1.44 -19.87
C PHE A 109 -4.92 -2.29 -19.39
N PHE A 110 -6.13 -1.73 -19.40
CA PHE A 110 -7.32 -2.50 -19.05
C PHE A 110 -7.63 -3.58 -20.09
N LYS A 111 -7.43 -3.27 -21.38
CA LYS A 111 -7.67 -4.22 -22.47
C LYS A 111 -6.65 -5.37 -22.48
N GLU A 112 -5.38 -5.06 -22.31
CA GLU A 112 -4.26 -6.00 -22.22
C GLU A 112 -4.39 -6.87 -20.96
N ALA A 113 -4.82 -6.28 -19.84
CA ALA A 113 -5.18 -7.07 -18.65
C ALA A 113 -6.32 -8.05 -18.95
N GLU A 114 -7.34 -7.64 -19.71
CA GLU A 114 -8.42 -8.56 -20.15
C GLU A 114 -7.93 -9.63 -21.13
N GLU A 115 -6.98 -9.30 -22.00
CA GLU A 115 -6.32 -10.26 -22.88
C GLU A 115 -5.51 -11.29 -22.06
N TRP A 116 -4.75 -10.85 -21.05
CA TRP A 116 -4.05 -11.74 -20.12
C TRP A 116 -5.02 -12.62 -19.31
N ALA A 117 -6.12 -12.05 -18.81
CA ALA A 117 -7.15 -12.79 -18.10
C ALA A 117 -7.77 -13.88 -19.00
N SER A 118 -8.15 -13.50 -20.23
CA SER A 118 -8.75 -14.42 -21.20
C SER A 118 -7.77 -15.54 -21.61
N GLU A 119 -6.48 -15.23 -21.74
CA GLU A 119 -5.45 -16.22 -22.02
C GLU A 119 -5.26 -17.21 -20.87
N TRP A 120 -5.30 -16.73 -19.62
CA TRP A 120 -5.30 -17.60 -18.44
C TRP A 120 -6.52 -18.51 -18.39
N ASP A 121 -7.71 -17.98 -18.68
CA ASP A 121 -8.95 -18.76 -18.76
C ASP A 121 -8.89 -19.81 -19.87
N ARG A 122 -8.33 -19.46 -21.04
CA ARG A 122 -8.12 -20.40 -22.15
C ARG A 122 -7.17 -21.54 -21.75
N LYS A 123 -6.03 -21.20 -21.15
CA LYS A 123 -5.06 -22.22 -20.66
C LYS A 123 -5.70 -23.14 -19.61
N ALA A 124 -6.53 -22.60 -18.73
CA ALA A 124 -7.20 -23.39 -17.70
C ALA A 124 -8.19 -24.44 -18.24
N GLN A 125 -8.59 -24.37 -19.52
CA GLN A 125 -9.37 -25.41 -20.18
C GLN A 125 -8.53 -26.63 -20.59
N GLU A 126 -7.21 -26.46 -20.71
CA GLU A 126 -6.29 -27.53 -21.09
C GLU A 126 -6.05 -28.47 -19.89
N LYS A 127 -6.32 -29.78 -20.05
CA LYS A 127 -6.20 -30.75 -18.94
C LYS A 127 -4.81 -30.85 -18.31
N SER A 128 -3.76 -30.52 -19.08
CA SER A 128 -2.37 -30.54 -18.64
C SER A 128 -1.94 -29.25 -17.93
N PHE A 129 -2.76 -28.20 -17.97
CA PHE A 129 -2.40 -26.91 -17.41
C PHE A 129 -2.58 -26.92 -15.89
N VAL A 130 -1.50 -26.59 -15.18
CA VAL A 130 -1.50 -26.41 -13.73
C VAL A 130 -1.62 -24.93 -13.44
N LYS A 131 -2.72 -24.53 -12.80
CA LYS A 131 -2.93 -23.15 -12.37
C LYS A 131 -1.81 -22.72 -11.41
N PRO A 132 -1.14 -21.58 -11.65
CA PRO A 132 -0.15 -21.02 -10.73
C PRO A 132 -0.80 -20.51 -9.44
N ALA A 133 0.01 -20.21 -8.42
CA ALA A 133 -0.48 -19.95 -7.05
C ALA A 133 -1.47 -18.78 -6.94
N PHE A 134 -1.26 -17.71 -7.71
CA PHE A 134 -2.13 -16.53 -7.75
C PHE A 134 -2.84 -16.38 -9.10
N PHE A 135 -3.22 -17.52 -9.70
CA PHE A 135 -3.95 -17.58 -10.97
C PHE A 135 -5.12 -16.59 -11.02
N GLY A 136 -5.04 -15.61 -11.93
CA GLY A 136 -6.10 -14.66 -12.21
C GLY A 136 -6.25 -13.52 -11.21
N ILE A 137 -5.38 -13.40 -10.20
CA ILE A 137 -5.48 -12.36 -9.17
C ILE A 137 -5.05 -10.99 -9.74
N PRO A 138 -5.91 -9.96 -9.72
CA PRO A 138 -5.53 -8.61 -10.13
C PRO A 138 -4.54 -7.99 -9.14
N ILE A 139 -3.51 -7.31 -9.64
CA ILE A 139 -2.49 -6.60 -8.84
C ILE A 139 -2.29 -5.16 -9.32
N SER A 140 -2.28 -4.20 -8.40
CA SER A 140 -1.93 -2.80 -8.67
C SER A 140 -0.42 -2.58 -8.59
N LEU A 141 0.10 -1.66 -9.40
CA LEU A 141 1.52 -1.32 -9.42
C LEU A 141 1.70 0.17 -9.18
N LYS A 142 2.58 0.55 -8.26
CA LYS A 142 3.04 1.94 -8.16
C LYS A 142 3.65 2.34 -9.51
N GLU A 143 3.34 3.55 -10.01
CA GLU A 143 3.75 4.00 -11.35
C GLU A 143 5.26 3.83 -11.64
N CYS A 144 6.11 3.99 -10.63
CA CYS A 144 7.55 3.85 -10.77
C CYS A 144 8.06 2.41 -10.90
N VAL A 145 7.19 1.40 -10.85
CA VAL A 145 7.53 0.00 -11.11
C VAL A 145 7.51 -0.25 -12.63
N PRO A 146 8.64 -0.65 -13.26
CA PRO A 146 8.69 -0.81 -14.71
C PRO A 146 7.73 -1.87 -15.23
N LEU A 147 6.96 -1.50 -16.24
CA LEU A 147 6.02 -2.36 -16.94
C LEU A 147 6.14 -2.04 -18.43
N GLU A 148 6.49 -3.03 -19.23
CA GLU A 148 6.78 -2.89 -20.64
C GLU A 148 5.62 -2.22 -21.39
N GLY A 149 5.93 -1.19 -22.18
CA GLY A 149 4.94 -0.41 -22.92
C GLY A 149 4.33 0.76 -22.15
N TYR A 150 4.69 0.94 -20.87
CA TYR A 150 4.10 1.96 -20.00
C TYR A 150 5.13 2.97 -19.46
N ASP A 151 4.67 4.22 -19.30
CA ASP A 151 5.48 5.32 -18.80
C ASP A 151 5.84 5.15 -17.32
N GLN A 152 6.95 5.77 -16.94
CA GLN A 152 7.37 5.94 -15.54
C GLN A 152 7.61 7.41 -15.25
N THR A 153 6.53 8.19 -15.17
CA THR A 153 6.67 9.64 -15.16
C THR A 153 7.31 10.14 -13.86
N ARG A 154 7.08 9.44 -12.74
CA ARG A 154 7.48 9.89 -11.39
C ARG A 154 6.88 11.28 -11.09
N GLY A 155 5.78 11.63 -11.74
CA GLY A 155 5.18 12.96 -11.72
C GLY A 155 5.92 14.05 -12.50
N PHE A 156 6.92 13.71 -13.33
CA PHE A 156 7.57 14.64 -14.25
C PHE A 156 6.90 14.64 -15.62
N VAL A 157 6.43 15.81 -16.05
CA VAL A 157 5.76 15.98 -17.35
C VAL A 157 6.68 15.62 -18.53
N GLN A 158 7.99 15.79 -18.39
CA GLN A 158 8.97 15.46 -19.44
C GLN A 158 9.13 13.96 -19.70
N ASP A 159 8.69 13.12 -18.75
CA ASP A 159 8.77 11.66 -18.82
C ASP A 159 7.45 11.04 -19.34
N VAL A 160 6.49 11.88 -19.75
CA VAL A 160 5.23 11.46 -20.37
C VAL A 160 5.51 11.06 -21.83
N TYR A 161 4.92 9.95 -22.28
CA TYR A 161 5.14 9.33 -23.59
C TYR A 161 6.57 8.79 -23.77
N ALA A 162 7.17 8.31 -22.69
CA ALA A 162 8.47 7.65 -22.66
C ALA A 162 8.34 6.25 -22.03
N PRO A 163 7.69 5.30 -22.76
CA PRO A 163 7.37 3.99 -22.20
C PRO A 163 8.63 3.18 -21.94
N THR A 164 8.60 2.41 -20.85
CA THR A 164 9.65 1.45 -20.55
C THR A 164 9.59 0.27 -21.52
N LYS A 165 10.75 -0.33 -21.78
CA LYS A 165 10.90 -1.39 -22.79
C LYS A 165 10.88 -2.80 -22.22
N VAL A 166 10.91 -2.93 -20.89
CA VAL A 166 11.01 -4.20 -20.20
C VAL A 166 10.27 -4.13 -18.88
N ASP A 167 9.59 -5.21 -18.54
CA ASP A 167 9.04 -5.41 -17.21
C ASP A 167 10.16 -5.45 -16.17
N ALA A 168 9.88 -4.91 -14.98
CA ALA A 168 10.70 -5.15 -13.81
C ALA A 168 10.73 -6.65 -13.48
N VAL A 169 11.83 -7.14 -12.91
CA VAL A 169 11.92 -8.55 -12.48
C VAL A 169 10.80 -8.91 -11.50
N MET A 170 10.40 -7.97 -10.63
CA MET A 170 9.22 -8.12 -9.76
C MET A 170 7.93 -8.37 -10.56
N VAL A 171 7.69 -7.58 -11.61
CA VAL A 171 6.50 -7.70 -12.47
C VAL A 171 6.49 -9.03 -13.21
N GLN A 172 7.65 -9.45 -13.74
CA GLN A 172 7.82 -10.75 -14.36
C GLN A 172 7.52 -11.89 -13.37
N HIS A 173 7.93 -11.75 -12.11
CA HIS A 173 7.66 -12.76 -11.08
C HIS A 173 6.17 -12.87 -10.77
N VAL A 174 5.46 -11.75 -10.54
CA VAL A 174 4.02 -11.81 -10.24
C VAL A 174 3.22 -12.32 -11.45
N LYS A 175 3.62 -11.96 -12.67
CA LYS A 175 3.03 -12.53 -13.91
C LYS A 175 3.27 -14.05 -14.00
N ARG A 176 4.47 -14.53 -13.66
CA ARG A 176 4.78 -15.98 -13.58
C ARG A 176 3.87 -16.69 -12.57
N LEU A 177 3.56 -16.06 -11.44
CA LEU A 177 2.64 -16.60 -10.43
C LEU A 177 1.16 -16.49 -10.83
N GLY A 178 0.86 -16.00 -12.04
CA GLY A 178 -0.49 -15.93 -12.60
C GLY A 178 -1.26 -14.66 -12.27
N MET A 179 -0.62 -13.68 -11.63
CA MET A 179 -1.25 -12.40 -11.32
C MET A 179 -1.37 -11.54 -12.58
N ILE A 180 -2.34 -10.63 -12.56
CA ILE A 180 -2.69 -9.76 -13.68
C ILE A 180 -2.48 -8.31 -13.25
N PRO A 181 -1.34 -7.68 -13.60
CA PRO A 181 -1.19 -6.24 -13.48
C PRO A 181 -2.32 -5.53 -14.24
N PHE A 182 -3.07 -4.65 -13.58
CA PHE A 182 -4.26 -4.05 -14.22
C PHE A 182 -4.38 -2.54 -14.07
N VAL A 183 -3.69 -1.94 -13.10
CA VAL A 183 -3.66 -0.48 -12.90
C VAL A 183 -2.29 -0.01 -12.39
N GLN A 184 -1.87 1.16 -12.86
CA GLN A 184 -0.76 1.91 -12.28
C GLN A 184 -1.29 3.03 -11.38
N THR A 185 -0.68 3.20 -10.22
CA THR A 185 -1.15 4.15 -9.21
C THR A 185 -0.22 5.33 -9.00
N ASN A 186 -0.84 6.43 -8.57
CA ASN A 186 -0.24 7.75 -8.51
C ASN A 186 0.88 7.85 -7.45
N VAL A 187 1.82 8.74 -7.73
CA VAL A 187 2.99 9.04 -6.89
C VAL A 187 3.15 10.56 -6.75
N PRO A 188 3.77 11.07 -5.67
CA PRO A 188 4.18 12.47 -5.66
C PRO A 188 5.29 12.73 -6.67
N GLN A 189 5.39 13.98 -7.14
CA GLN A 189 6.47 14.38 -8.03
C GLN A 189 7.83 14.03 -7.42
N SER A 190 8.72 13.41 -8.20
CA SER A 190 10.01 12.85 -7.80
C SER A 190 9.97 11.69 -6.81
N MET A 191 8.80 11.29 -6.29
CA MET A 191 8.65 10.28 -5.23
C MET A 191 9.29 10.64 -3.86
N LEU A 192 9.86 11.84 -3.71
CA LEU A 192 10.47 12.34 -2.48
C LEU A 192 9.47 13.17 -1.65
N SER A 193 8.32 12.57 -1.35
CA SER A 193 7.31 13.17 -0.48
C SER A 193 6.50 12.09 0.24
N TYR A 194 6.05 12.43 1.44
CA TYR A 194 5.09 11.64 2.23
C TYR A 194 3.63 12.07 1.98
N SER A 195 3.40 12.97 1.03
CA SER A 195 2.10 13.22 0.41
C SER A 195 2.09 12.65 -1.02
N CYS A 196 0.95 12.69 -1.72
CA CYS A 196 0.82 12.13 -3.06
C CYS A 196 0.20 13.14 -4.03
N SER A 197 1.02 13.98 -4.66
CA SER A 197 0.59 14.95 -5.66
C SER A 197 1.66 15.24 -6.69
N ASN A 198 1.27 15.39 -7.95
CA ASN A 198 2.16 15.82 -9.02
C ASN A 198 1.42 16.61 -10.12
N PRO A 199 2.14 17.38 -10.96
CA PRO A 199 1.53 18.16 -12.03
C PRO A 199 0.81 17.33 -13.11
N VAL A 200 1.24 16.09 -13.37
CA VAL A 200 0.66 15.24 -14.43
C VAL A 200 -0.73 14.77 -14.05
N TYR A 201 -0.86 14.11 -12.90
CA TYR A 201 -2.07 13.38 -12.48
C TYR A 201 -2.86 14.06 -11.36
N GLY A 202 -2.30 15.12 -10.76
CA GLY A 202 -2.91 15.82 -9.63
C GLY A 202 -2.68 15.11 -8.30
N THR A 203 -3.54 15.42 -7.33
CA THR A 203 -3.44 14.98 -5.93
C THR A 203 -4.24 13.71 -5.69
N THR A 204 -3.66 12.75 -4.98
CA THR A 204 -4.38 11.60 -4.42
C THR A 204 -4.80 11.89 -2.99
N ASN A 205 -6.07 11.66 -2.68
CA ASN A 205 -6.65 11.91 -1.36
C ASN A 205 -6.86 10.61 -0.57
N ASN A 206 -6.98 10.72 0.74
CA ASN A 206 -7.30 9.58 1.61
C ASN A 206 -8.75 9.12 1.36
N PRO A 207 -9.01 7.81 1.20
CA PRO A 207 -10.38 7.33 0.99
C PRO A 207 -11.29 7.50 2.21
N LEU A 208 -10.79 7.68 3.42
CA LEU A 208 -11.62 7.96 4.60
C LEU A 208 -12.01 9.44 4.69
N ASP A 209 -11.13 10.34 4.24
CA ASP A 209 -11.31 11.79 4.32
C ASP A 209 -10.59 12.49 3.17
N LYS A 210 -11.36 13.11 2.26
CA LYS A 210 -10.81 13.77 1.06
C LYS A 210 -9.88 14.95 1.37
N GLU A 211 -10.00 15.56 2.55
CA GLU A 211 -9.14 16.68 2.96
C GLU A 211 -7.79 16.20 3.53
N ARG A 212 -7.59 14.88 3.65
CA ARG A 212 -6.36 14.27 4.15
C ARG A 212 -5.54 13.64 3.03
N THR A 213 -4.23 13.57 3.28
CA THR A 213 -3.32 12.84 2.41
C THR A 213 -3.50 11.33 2.57
N SER A 214 -3.39 10.58 1.48
CA SER A 214 -3.23 9.12 1.52
C SER A 214 -1.83 8.66 1.94
N GLY A 215 -0.94 9.59 2.31
CA GLY A 215 0.46 9.34 2.54
C GLY A 215 1.26 9.28 1.23
N GLY A 216 2.52 8.88 1.32
CA GLY A 216 3.39 8.82 0.16
C GLY A 216 4.74 8.19 0.47
N SER A 217 5.52 7.81 -0.55
CA SER A 217 5.25 8.07 -1.97
C SER A 217 4.37 7.02 -2.67
N SER A 218 3.99 5.91 -2.02
CA SER A 218 3.04 4.92 -2.57
C SER A 218 1.59 5.27 -2.22
N GLY A 219 1.23 6.55 -2.28
CA GLY A 219 -0.07 7.04 -1.85
C GLY A 219 -1.23 6.62 -2.76
N GLY A 220 -0.95 6.38 -4.06
CA GLY A 220 -1.91 5.78 -4.98
C GLY A 220 -2.26 4.33 -4.62
N GLU A 221 -1.26 3.49 -4.35
CA GLU A 221 -1.45 2.10 -3.91
C GLU A 221 -2.28 2.03 -2.62
N ALA A 222 -1.92 2.85 -1.62
CA ALA A 222 -2.66 2.86 -0.37
C ALA A 222 -4.12 3.31 -0.52
N ALA A 223 -4.36 4.32 -1.35
CA ALA A 223 -5.71 4.82 -1.61
C ALA A 223 -6.57 3.81 -2.36
N ILE A 224 -6.03 3.15 -3.40
CA ILE A 224 -6.80 2.17 -4.18
C ILE A 224 -7.13 0.91 -3.36
N ILE A 225 -6.17 0.40 -2.57
CA ILE A 225 -6.38 -0.80 -1.74
C ILE A 225 -7.36 -0.50 -0.61
N ALA A 226 -7.18 0.61 0.11
CA ALA A 226 -8.08 0.98 1.20
C ALA A 226 -9.50 1.34 0.74
N ALA A 227 -9.66 1.80 -0.51
CA ALA A 227 -10.98 1.98 -1.14
C ALA A 227 -11.57 0.67 -1.71
N GLY A 228 -10.87 -0.47 -1.57
CA GLY A 228 -11.30 -1.78 -2.07
C GLY A 228 -11.11 -1.98 -3.58
N GLY A 229 -10.44 -1.06 -4.27
CA GLY A 229 -10.18 -1.11 -5.71
C GLY A 229 -9.09 -2.12 -6.11
N SER A 230 -8.30 -2.61 -5.17
CA SER A 230 -7.30 -3.66 -5.35
C SER A 230 -7.17 -4.47 -4.06
N VAL A 231 -6.82 -5.76 -4.17
CA VAL A 231 -6.52 -6.62 -2.98
C VAL A 231 -5.05 -6.62 -2.60
N ILE A 232 -4.18 -6.36 -3.58
CA ILE A 232 -2.74 -6.39 -3.42
C ILE A 232 -2.08 -5.44 -4.40
N GLY A 233 -1.01 -4.82 -3.93
CA GLY A 233 -0.24 -3.85 -4.68
C GLY A 233 1.24 -3.93 -4.41
N ILE A 234 2.06 -3.41 -5.33
CA ILE A 234 3.50 -3.26 -5.15
C ILE A 234 3.83 -1.77 -4.95
N GLY A 235 4.29 -1.44 -3.74
CA GLY A 235 4.84 -0.14 -3.40
C GLY A 235 6.37 -0.15 -3.40
N GLY A 236 6.97 1.00 -3.07
CA GLY A 236 8.41 1.14 -2.86
C GLY A 236 8.72 2.07 -1.69
N ASP A 237 9.72 1.74 -0.88
CA ASP A 237 10.06 2.39 0.39
C ASP A 237 11.57 2.58 0.57
N VAL A 238 11.98 3.85 0.67
CA VAL A 238 13.34 4.28 1.08
C VAL A 238 13.31 4.81 2.52
N GLY A 239 12.32 5.64 2.83
CA GLY A 239 12.21 6.38 4.10
C GLY A 239 10.85 6.27 4.79
N GLY A 240 9.99 5.35 4.35
CA GLY A 240 8.63 5.17 4.87
C GLY A 240 7.57 5.03 3.79
N SER A 241 7.94 5.05 2.51
CA SER A 241 6.98 5.19 1.40
C SER A 241 6.04 4.00 1.17
N ILE A 242 6.19 2.87 1.86
CA ILE A 242 5.17 1.82 1.99
C ILE A 242 4.44 1.99 3.33
N ARG A 243 5.20 2.10 4.43
CA ARG A 243 4.68 2.09 5.81
C ARG A 243 3.78 3.29 6.14
N ILE A 244 4.18 4.50 5.75
CA ILE A 244 3.43 5.74 5.99
C ILE A 244 2.07 5.72 5.30
N PRO A 245 1.96 5.47 3.98
CA PRO A 245 0.66 5.44 3.34
C PRO A 245 -0.21 4.27 3.83
N CYS A 246 0.36 3.09 4.14
CA CYS A 246 -0.37 2.00 4.79
C CYS A 246 -0.96 2.42 6.15
N HIS A 247 -0.16 3.10 6.99
CA HIS A 247 -0.61 3.60 8.28
C HIS A 247 -1.74 4.64 8.13
N PHE A 248 -1.63 5.56 7.17
CA PHE A 248 -2.62 6.61 6.98
C PHE A 248 -3.96 6.11 6.41
N THR A 249 -3.96 5.01 5.66
CA THR A 249 -5.19 4.45 5.07
C THR A 249 -5.68 3.18 5.75
N GLY A 250 -4.99 2.68 6.77
CA GLY A 250 -5.42 1.54 7.59
C GLY A 250 -5.26 0.19 6.89
N ILE A 251 -4.23 0.01 6.07
CA ILE A 251 -3.95 -1.26 5.37
C ILE A 251 -2.62 -1.86 5.81
N ALA A 252 -2.38 -3.13 5.46
CA ALA A 252 -1.11 -3.79 5.73
C ALA A 252 -0.05 -3.45 4.67
N GLY A 253 1.20 -3.42 5.09
CA GLY A 253 2.33 -3.28 4.19
C GLY A 253 3.65 -3.55 4.88
N ILE A 254 4.58 -4.14 4.16
CA ILE A 254 5.91 -4.47 4.66
C ILE A 254 6.95 -3.88 3.74
N LYS A 255 7.98 -3.26 4.34
CA LYS A 255 9.24 -2.98 3.66
C LYS A 255 10.21 -4.12 4.00
N PRO A 256 10.47 -5.06 3.07
CA PRO A 256 11.42 -6.13 3.30
C PRO A 256 12.84 -5.62 3.57
N SER A 257 13.72 -6.54 3.97
CA SER A 257 15.16 -6.30 4.01
C SER A 257 15.68 -5.92 2.62
N HIS A 258 16.78 -5.18 2.59
CA HIS A 258 17.39 -4.79 1.32
C HIS A 258 17.74 -6.02 0.46
N LEU A 259 17.58 -5.90 -0.87
CA LEU A 259 17.78 -6.96 -1.86
C LEU A 259 16.87 -8.19 -1.76
N ARG A 260 15.83 -8.20 -0.89
CA ARG A 260 14.80 -9.27 -0.93
C ARG A 260 13.97 -9.29 -2.21
N PHE A 261 13.96 -8.19 -2.94
CA PHE A 261 13.34 -8.04 -4.25
C PHE A 261 14.30 -7.31 -5.18
N SER A 262 14.19 -7.61 -6.48
CA SER A 262 15.01 -6.97 -7.51
C SER A 262 14.65 -5.51 -7.63
N HIS A 263 15.67 -4.66 -7.71
CA HIS A 263 15.54 -3.27 -8.16
C HIS A 263 16.15 -3.04 -9.53
N ARG A 264 16.48 -4.12 -10.25
CA ARG A 264 17.11 -4.05 -11.55
C ARG A 264 16.18 -3.35 -12.55
N GLY A 265 16.69 -2.29 -13.19
CA GLY A 265 15.94 -1.51 -14.16
C GLY A 265 14.92 -0.54 -13.56
N VAL A 266 14.79 -0.48 -12.23
CA VAL A 266 13.89 0.47 -11.56
C VAL A 266 14.57 1.83 -11.44
N CYS A 267 13.94 2.87 -11.98
CA CYS A 267 14.48 4.22 -11.94
C CYS A 267 14.11 4.92 -10.62
N GLY A 268 15.11 5.13 -9.75
CA GLY A 268 14.92 5.89 -8.50
C GLY A 268 14.73 7.40 -8.72
N SER A 269 14.35 8.09 -7.65
CA SER A 269 14.28 9.56 -7.61
C SER A 269 15.63 10.23 -7.85
N VAL A 270 16.69 9.62 -7.31
CA VAL A 270 18.08 10.09 -7.38
C VAL A 270 18.95 8.90 -7.82
N PRO A 271 19.32 8.83 -9.11
CA PRO A 271 20.15 7.74 -9.63
C PRO A 271 21.54 7.71 -8.97
N GLY A 272 22.10 6.50 -8.81
CA GLY A 272 23.51 6.32 -8.41
C GLY A 272 23.81 6.48 -6.92
N ARG A 273 22.80 6.47 -6.03
CA ARG A 273 23.01 6.53 -4.58
C ARG A 273 23.23 5.12 -4.00
N PRO A 274 24.40 4.77 -3.45
CA PRO A 274 24.66 3.40 -2.98
C PRO A 274 24.28 3.14 -1.52
N LEU A 275 24.07 4.17 -0.70
CA LEU A 275 23.97 4.03 0.77
C LEU A 275 22.55 3.74 1.29
N ILE A 276 21.53 4.40 0.74
CA ILE A 276 20.13 4.24 1.18
C ILE A 276 19.31 3.95 -0.07
N ASN A 277 19.05 2.67 -0.28
CA ASN A 277 18.36 2.16 -1.45
C ASN A 277 16.86 2.02 -1.18
N SER A 278 16.08 2.09 -2.26
CA SER A 278 14.66 1.76 -2.20
C SER A 278 14.48 0.26 -2.04
N ASN A 279 13.37 -0.12 -1.42
CA ASN A 279 12.89 -1.48 -1.35
C ASN A 279 11.45 -1.56 -1.81
N ASP A 280 11.20 -2.39 -2.81
CA ASP A 280 9.85 -2.77 -3.21
C ASP A 280 9.26 -3.72 -2.17
N GLY A 281 7.94 -3.71 -2.04
CA GLY A 281 7.26 -4.56 -1.08
C GLY A 281 5.75 -4.56 -1.28
N PRO A 282 5.07 -5.61 -0.80
CA PRO A 282 3.63 -5.72 -0.93
C PRO A 282 2.92 -4.74 0.01
N MET A 283 1.82 -4.21 -0.50
CA MET A 283 0.77 -3.50 0.23
C MET A 283 -0.51 -4.30 0.03
N THR A 284 -1.22 -4.65 1.10
CA THR A 284 -2.35 -5.58 1.07
C THR A 284 -3.46 -5.15 2.01
N VAL A 285 -4.65 -5.71 1.79
CA VAL A 285 -5.81 -5.47 2.67
C VAL A 285 -5.59 -5.93 4.12
N ASP A 286 -4.82 -7.00 4.32
CA ASP A 286 -4.51 -7.58 5.63
C ASP A 286 -3.12 -8.25 5.67
N ILE A 287 -2.65 -8.62 6.87
CA ILE A 287 -1.31 -9.20 7.06
C ILE A 287 -1.22 -10.63 6.53
N GLU A 288 -2.32 -11.39 6.58
CA GLU A 288 -2.41 -12.75 6.06
C GLU A 288 -2.14 -12.79 4.55
N THR A 289 -2.72 -11.86 3.80
CA THR A 289 -2.48 -11.69 2.36
C THR A 289 -1.03 -11.30 2.09
N THR A 290 -0.42 -10.45 2.91
CA THR A 290 1.01 -10.12 2.81
C THR A 290 1.86 -11.38 2.99
N VAL A 291 1.59 -12.19 4.02
CA VAL A 291 2.33 -13.42 4.30
C VAL A 291 2.20 -14.41 3.15
N ASP A 292 0.98 -14.61 2.64
CA ASP A 292 0.73 -15.51 1.52
C ASP A 292 1.48 -15.07 0.26
N PHE A 293 1.47 -13.78 -0.05
CA PHE A 293 2.24 -13.23 -1.17
C PHE A 293 3.74 -13.47 -1.02
N LEU A 294 4.31 -13.14 0.15
CA LEU A 294 5.75 -13.31 0.40
C LEU A 294 6.17 -14.78 0.38
N ARG A 295 5.31 -15.68 0.88
CA ARG A 295 5.55 -17.13 0.86
C ARG A 295 5.74 -17.64 -0.56
N GLU A 296 4.87 -17.27 -1.49
CA GLU A 296 4.97 -17.71 -2.89
C GLU A 296 6.09 -16.99 -3.63
N MET A 297 6.28 -15.69 -3.40
CA MET A 297 7.35 -14.91 -4.03
C MET A 297 8.76 -15.35 -3.62
N TRP A 298 8.92 -15.96 -2.45
CA TRP A 298 10.20 -16.50 -1.97
C TRP A 298 10.19 -18.02 -1.87
N ARG A 299 9.29 -18.70 -2.58
CA ARG A 299 9.20 -20.16 -2.59
C ARG A 299 10.39 -20.84 -3.26
N ASP A 300 10.90 -20.22 -4.32
CA ASP A 300 12.02 -20.70 -5.12
C ASP A 300 13.05 -19.58 -5.37
N ASP A 301 14.18 -19.92 -6.00
CA ASP A 301 15.28 -19.02 -6.28
C ASP A 301 15.14 -18.25 -7.59
N TRP A 302 13.96 -18.29 -8.24
CA TRP A 302 13.74 -17.72 -9.58
C TRP A 302 14.18 -16.26 -9.66
N ALA A 303 13.88 -15.45 -8.63
CA ALA A 303 14.28 -14.04 -8.60
C ALA A 303 15.81 -13.87 -8.59
N SER A 304 16.53 -14.75 -7.89
CA SER A 304 18.00 -14.72 -7.83
C SER A 304 18.66 -15.15 -9.14
N VAL A 305 17.99 -16.01 -9.91
CA VAL A 305 18.40 -16.38 -11.27
C VAL A 305 18.25 -15.20 -12.24
N GLN A 306 17.19 -14.40 -12.10
CA GLN A 306 16.99 -13.20 -12.93
C GLN A 306 17.88 -12.01 -12.53
N ASP A 307 18.19 -11.91 -11.24
CA ASP A 307 19.01 -10.84 -10.67
C ASP A 307 20.02 -11.41 -9.66
N PRO A 308 21.30 -11.58 -10.04
CA PRO A 308 22.31 -12.20 -9.19
C PRO A 308 22.69 -11.36 -7.95
N TYR A 309 22.16 -10.13 -7.82
CA TYR A 309 22.31 -9.33 -6.61
C TYR A 309 21.29 -9.70 -5.52
N ILE A 310 20.24 -10.45 -5.86
CA ILE A 310 19.29 -10.95 -4.87
C ILE A 310 19.90 -12.18 -4.18
N PRO A 311 20.02 -12.18 -2.85
CA PRO A 311 20.46 -13.37 -2.14
C PRO A 311 19.35 -14.44 -2.21
N PRO A 312 19.70 -15.71 -2.48
CA PRO A 312 18.76 -16.81 -2.64
C PRO A 312 18.22 -17.31 -1.29
N VAL A 313 17.64 -16.40 -0.51
CA VAL A 313 17.04 -16.71 0.79
C VAL A 313 15.57 -17.04 0.57
N LEU A 314 15.23 -18.32 0.71
CA LEU A 314 13.87 -18.79 0.53
C LEU A 314 12.99 -18.50 1.76
N TRP A 315 11.68 -18.60 1.57
CA TRP A 315 10.71 -18.58 2.66
C TRP A 315 10.94 -19.78 3.60
N ASN A 316 10.93 -19.53 4.90
CA ASN A 316 11.12 -20.56 5.93
C ASN A 316 9.84 -20.73 6.77
N GLU A 317 9.09 -21.80 6.50
CA GLU A 317 7.85 -22.14 7.21
C GLU A 317 8.08 -22.45 8.69
N GLU A 318 9.18 -23.13 9.03
CA GLU A 318 9.50 -23.47 10.42
C GLU A 318 9.81 -22.22 11.23
N GLN A 319 10.51 -21.26 10.64
CA GLN A 319 10.80 -19.98 11.30
C GLN A 319 9.54 -19.11 11.44
N TYR A 320 8.66 -19.10 10.43
CA TYR A 320 7.39 -18.36 10.49
C TYR A 320 6.43 -18.93 11.54
N LYS A 321 6.31 -20.26 11.63
CA LYS A 321 5.48 -20.95 12.63
C LYS A 321 6.15 -21.07 14.00
N GLY A 322 7.47 -20.90 14.04
CA GLY A 322 8.30 -21.09 15.20
C GLY A 322 8.17 -19.98 16.24
N GLY A 323 8.18 -20.39 17.51
CA GLY A 323 8.17 -19.50 18.67
C GLY A 323 6.79 -19.38 19.31
N SER A 324 6.69 -19.76 20.58
CA SER A 324 5.53 -19.45 21.44
C SER A 324 5.78 -18.22 22.30
N THR A 325 6.96 -17.62 22.22
CA THR A 325 7.35 -16.47 23.03
C THR A 325 8.39 -15.65 22.27
N TYR A 326 8.13 -14.36 22.08
CA TYR A 326 9.03 -13.42 21.42
C TYR A 326 9.62 -12.45 22.43
N ARG A 327 10.86 -12.02 22.19
CA ARG A 327 11.46 -10.88 22.89
C ARG A 327 11.22 -9.63 22.04
N ILE A 328 10.25 -8.80 22.44
CA ILE A 328 9.86 -7.60 21.70
C ILE A 328 10.42 -6.37 22.40
N GLY A 329 11.28 -5.63 21.70
CA GLY A 329 11.69 -4.29 22.12
C GLY A 329 10.63 -3.26 21.72
N TYR A 330 10.40 -2.25 22.55
CA TYR A 330 9.48 -1.15 22.28
C TYR A 330 10.06 0.18 22.75
N TYR A 331 9.59 1.28 22.17
CA TYR A 331 9.87 2.65 22.61
C TYR A 331 8.59 3.48 22.44
N VAL A 332 8.43 4.51 23.27
CA VAL A 332 7.26 5.42 23.23
C VAL A 332 7.59 6.79 22.63
N ASP A 333 8.88 7.06 22.41
CA ASP A 333 9.43 8.27 21.81
C ASP A 333 10.78 7.89 21.20
N ASP A 334 11.07 8.42 20.01
CA ASP A 334 12.34 8.18 19.31
C ASP A 334 13.42 9.23 19.66
N GLY A 335 13.05 10.26 20.41
CA GLY A 335 13.89 11.41 20.77
C GLY A 335 13.94 12.51 19.70
N TRP A 336 13.22 12.35 18.59
CA TRP A 336 13.23 13.25 17.43
C TRP A 336 11.85 13.82 17.13
N PHE A 337 10.83 12.97 17.06
CA PHE A 337 9.46 13.34 16.76
C PHE A 337 8.55 12.89 17.89
N THR A 338 8.09 13.85 18.70
CA THR A 338 7.09 13.57 19.72
C THR A 338 5.84 12.97 19.07
N PRO A 339 5.43 11.73 19.42
CA PRO A 339 4.28 11.11 18.80
C PRO A 339 3.00 11.90 19.11
N VAL A 340 2.06 11.95 18.17
CA VAL A 340 0.77 12.61 18.40
C VAL A 340 -0.06 11.83 19.43
N PRO A 341 -0.99 12.47 20.16
CA PRO A 341 -1.75 11.80 21.23
C PRO A 341 -2.46 10.51 20.81
N ALA A 342 -2.90 10.41 19.55
CA ALA A 342 -3.55 9.21 19.02
C ALA A 342 -2.59 8.02 18.81
N ILE A 343 -1.28 8.28 18.70
CA ILE A 343 -0.23 7.26 18.50
C ILE A 343 0.57 7.03 19.79
N GLN A 344 0.54 7.99 20.72
CA GLN A 344 0.94 7.76 22.09
C GLN A 344 0.00 6.70 22.66
N VAL A 345 0.47 5.45 22.73
CA VAL A 345 -0.10 4.45 23.63
C VAL A 345 -0.33 5.18 24.96
N ILE A 346 -1.57 5.20 25.46
CA ILE A 346 -1.93 5.93 26.68
C ILE A 346 -0.94 5.49 27.77
N THR A 347 0.04 6.35 28.04
CA THR A 347 0.89 6.22 29.20
C THR A 347 -0.02 6.49 30.40
N ALA A 348 0.09 5.65 31.43
CA ALA A 348 -0.68 5.82 32.66
C ALA A 348 -0.66 7.30 33.12
N PRO A 349 -1.80 7.84 33.58
CA PRO A 349 -1.92 9.26 33.93
C PRO A 349 -0.83 9.71 34.91
N LYS A 350 -0.30 10.92 34.68
CA LYS A 350 0.76 11.55 35.48
C LYS A 350 0.47 11.48 36.99
N HIS A 351 1.54 11.32 37.78
CA HIS A 351 1.66 11.15 39.24
C HIS A 351 0.81 12.04 40.19
N ASN A 352 -0.05 12.92 39.70
CA ASN A 352 -0.79 13.87 40.53
C ASN A 352 -2.31 13.57 40.61
N VAL A 353 -2.74 12.41 40.08
CA VAL A 353 -4.09 11.85 40.28
C VAL A 353 -4.15 10.64 41.28
N PRO A 354 -3.16 10.31 42.13
CA PRO A 354 -3.23 9.12 43.00
C PRO A 354 -3.96 9.38 44.33
N GLY A 355 -5.10 10.07 44.29
CA GLY A 355 -6.03 10.13 45.42
C GLY A 355 -7.27 9.24 45.26
N LYS A 356 -7.64 8.91 44.01
CA LYS A 356 -8.93 8.26 43.71
C LYS A 356 -8.84 6.87 43.06
N LEU A 357 -7.64 6.40 42.71
CA LEU A 357 -7.44 5.13 42.02
C LEU A 357 -6.70 4.06 42.85
N PHE A 358 -6.69 4.19 44.17
CA PHE A 358 -5.97 3.29 45.07
C PHE A 358 -6.53 1.85 45.07
N ALA A 359 -7.77 1.66 44.63
CA ALA A 359 -8.42 0.33 44.62
C ALA A 359 -8.16 -0.51 43.36
N ALA A 360 -7.65 0.09 42.27
CA ALA A 360 -7.55 -0.60 40.97
C ALA A 360 -6.18 -1.24 40.66
N CYS A 361 -5.16 -1.03 41.50
CA CYS A 361 -3.77 -1.35 41.15
C CYS A 361 -3.10 -2.43 42.00
N CYS A 362 -3.82 -3.44 42.49
CA CYS A 362 -3.19 -4.51 43.27
C CYS A 362 -2.54 -5.65 42.47
N TYR A 363 -2.57 -5.65 41.13
CA TYR A 363 -1.81 -6.65 40.33
C TYR A 363 -0.75 -6.05 39.41
N THR A 364 -0.93 -4.81 38.95
CA THR A 364 0.05 -4.10 38.10
C THR A 364 1.12 -3.33 38.87
N ALA A 365 0.93 -3.08 40.17
CA ALA A 365 1.88 -2.33 40.99
C ALA A 365 3.21 -3.06 41.24
N VAL A 366 3.24 -4.41 41.17
CA VAL A 366 4.47 -5.16 41.44
C VAL A 366 5.44 -5.11 40.25
N PHE A 367 4.95 -4.95 39.01
CA PHE A 367 5.82 -4.86 37.84
C PHE A 367 6.37 -3.45 37.58
N ASN A 368 5.67 -2.40 38.01
CA ASN A 368 6.05 -1.01 37.76
C ASN A 368 6.89 -0.38 38.88
N LEU A 369 7.23 -1.13 39.94
CA LEU A 369 8.13 -0.70 41.02
C LEU A 369 9.62 -0.82 40.65
N LEU A 370 9.94 -1.32 39.45
CA LEU A 370 11.31 -1.47 38.96
C LEU A 370 11.50 -0.53 37.76
N ASP A 371 12.29 0.52 37.99
CA ASP A 371 12.67 1.56 37.02
C ASP A 371 13.55 0.96 35.90
N PHE A 372 12.93 0.26 34.94
CA PHE A 372 13.61 -0.30 33.77
C PHE A 372 13.06 0.31 32.47
N ALA A 373 13.89 1.13 31.82
CA ALA A 373 13.80 1.33 30.38
C ALA A 373 14.12 -0.01 29.67
N ALA A 374 13.24 -0.43 28.76
CA ALA A 374 13.22 -1.71 28.05
C ALA A 374 12.74 -2.93 28.88
N GLY A 375 11.45 -3.25 28.75
CA GLY A 375 10.86 -4.51 29.22
C GLY A 375 10.65 -5.52 28.09
N VAL A 376 10.72 -6.82 28.41
CA VAL A 376 10.37 -7.92 27.51
C VAL A 376 8.94 -8.35 27.82
N VAL A 377 8.00 -8.14 26.90
CA VAL A 377 6.64 -8.67 27.04
C VAL A 377 6.55 -10.03 26.36
N LYS A 378 6.11 -11.06 27.08
CA LYS A 378 5.73 -12.34 26.47
C LYS A 378 4.36 -12.17 25.82
N VAL A 379 4.28 -12.41 24.52
CA VAL A 379 3.00 -12.51 23.81
C VAL A 379 2.46 -13.92 23.99
N THR A 380 1.21 -14.03 24.47
CA THR A 380 0.45 -15.29 24.51
C THR A 380 -0.68 -15.24 23.46
N GLU A 381 -1.10 -16.40 22.96
CA GLU A 381 -2.29 -16.49 22.12
C GLU A 381 -3.55 -16.29 22.98
N THR A 382 -4.54 -15.56 22.47
CA THR A 382 -5.84 -15.37 23.13
C THR A 382 -6.84 -16.37 22.54
N THR A 383 -7.47 -17.17 23.39
CA THR A 383 -8.44 -18.19 23.00
C THR A 383 -9.89 -17.68 23.13
N ALA A 384 -10.84 -18.36 22.50
CA ALA A 384 -12.27 -18.06 22.66
C ALA A 384 -12.75 -18.24 24.12
N GLU A 385 -12.10 -19.10 24.90
CA GLU A 385 -12.39 -19.27 26.33
C GLU A 385 -11.90 -18.07 27.16
N ASP A 386 -10.79 -17.45 26.77
CA ASP A 386 -10.30 -16.23 27.42
C ASP A 386 -11.29 -15.07 27.20
N ASP A 387 -11.83 -14.93 25.99
CA ASP A 387 -12.87 -13.94 25.66
C ASP A 387 -14.15 -14.16 26.48
N GLN A 388 -14.54 -15.42 26.69
CA GLN A 388 -15.72 -15.76 27.46
C GLN A 388 -15.52 -15.46 28.96
N LYS A 389 -14.38 -15.86 29.53
CA LYS A 389 -14.03 -15.54 30.93
C LYS A 389 -14.00 -14.04 31.16
N LEU A 390 -13.47 -13.27 30.22
CA LEU A 390 -13.40 -11.81 30.34
C LEU A 390 -14.80 -11.16 30.34
N ARG A 391 -15.75 -11.70 29.57
CA ARG A 391 -17.16 -11.25 29.58
C ARG A 391 -17.89 -11.63 30.86
N GLU A 392 -17.52 -12.76 31.47
CA GLU A 392 -18.08 -13.22 32.74
C GLU A 392 -17.51 -12.43 33.93
N GLU A 393 -16.21 -12.11 33.90
CA GLU A 393 -15.52 -11.31 34.92
C GLU A 393 -15.86 -9.82 34.87
N TYR A 394 -16.16 -9.28 33.68
CA TYR A 394 -16.49 -7.87 33.47
C TYR A 394 -17.85 -7.72 32.74
N PRO A 395 -18.97 -7.95 33.44
CA PRO A 395 -20.31 -7.88 32.85
C PRO A 395 -20.68 -6.45 32.41
N GLU A 396 -21.59 -6.30 31.44
CA GLU A 396 -22.05 -4.97 30.95
C GLU A 396 -22.75 -4.09 32.01
N THR A 397 -23.05 -4.68 33.16
CA THR A 397 -23.53 -3.99 34.35
C THR A 397 -22.44 -3.25 35.11
N ASP A 398 -21.16 -3.57 34.85
CA ASP A 398 -20.02 -2.89 35.44
C ASP A 398 -19.93 -1.43 34.95
N PRO A 399 -19.98 -0.44 35.85
CA PRO A 399 -19.97 0.97 35.49
C PRO A 399 -18.71 1.40 34.73
N TRP A 400 -17.56 0.75 34.97
CA TRP A 400 -16.28 1.06 34.35
C TRP A 400 -16.17 0.47 32.95
N TYR A 401 -16.63 -0.78 32.76
CA TYR A 401 -16.77 -1.38 31.43
C TYR A 401 -17.70 -0.54 30.55
N ARG A 402 -18.82 -0.09 31.11
CA ARG A 402 -19.82 0.73 30.41
C ARG A 402 -19.27 2.11 30.03
N THR A 403 -18.56 2.77 30.95
CA THR A 403 -17.91 4.08 30.72
C THR A 403 -16.84 3.97 29.63
N ALA A 404 -16.01 2.93 29.67
CA ALA A 404 -14.99 2.72 28.66
C ALA A 404 -15.64 2.45 27.27
N LYS A 405 -16.74 1.66 27.23
CA LYS A 405 -17.46 1.35 25.99
C LYS A 405 -18.10 2.60 25.38
N GLU A 406 -18.61 3.50 26.22
CA GLU A 406 -19.12 4.81 25.80
C GLU A 406 -18.03 5.76 25.29
N ALA A 407 -16.83 5.74 25.89
CA ALA A 407 -15.69 6.51 25.39
C ALA A 407 -15.22 6.05 24.00
N CYS A 408 -15.32 4.74 23.70
CA CYS A 408 -15.00 4.18 22.38
C CYS A 408 -16.05 4.50 21.30
N LYS A 409 -17.32 4.76 21.65
CA LYS A 409 -18.38 5.12 20.69
C LYS A 409 -18.17 6.45 19.97
N VAL A 410 -17.27 7.31 20.45
CA VAL A 410 -16.92 8.60 19.80
C VAL A 410 -15.96 8.40 18.61
N CYS A 411 -15.30 7.24 18.53
CA CYS A 411 -14.59 6.78 17.34
C CYS A 411 -15.56 5.89 16.55
N SER A 412 -16.10 6.37 15.43
CA SER A 412 -17.20 5.79 14.65
C SER A 412 -16.87 4.45 13.96
N THR A 413 -16.45 3.47 14.74
CA THR A 413 -16.07 2.12 14.35
C THR A 413 -16.49 1.21 15.50
N ASP A 414 -17.21 0.13 15.20
CA ASP A 414 -17.58 -0.91 16.16
C ASP A 414 -16.34 -1.71 16.61
N TYR A 415 -15.37 -1.03 17.23
CA TYR A 415 -14.30 -1.66 17.97
C TYR A 415 -14.81 -1.93 19.39
N TYR A 416 -14.83 -3.22 19.76
CA TYR A 416 -15.03 -3.61 21.14
C TYR A 416 -13.84 -3.12 21.97
N LEU A 417 -14.09 -2.78 23.24
CA LEU A 417 -13.13 -2.23 24.20
C LEU A 417 -11.78 -2.97 24.33
N MET A 418 -11.70 -4.20 23.81
CA MET A 418 -10.45 -4.97 23.72
C MET A 418 -9.34 -4.21 23.00
N ASP A 419 -9.66 -3.37 22.02
CA ASP A 419 -8.64 -2.68 21.23
C ASP A 419 -8.03 -1.45 21.92
N LEU A 420 -8.54 -1.00 23.08
CA LEU A 420 -7.99 0.17 23.77
C LEU A 420 -7.32 -0.12 25.12
N VAL A 421 -7.60 -1.27 25.74
CA VAL A 421 -6.92 -1.69 26.99
C VAL A 421 -5.83 -2.73 26.73
N PHE A 422 -5.85 -3.40 25.56
CA PHE A 422 -4.85 -4.39 25.15
C PHE A 422 -4.22 -4.05 23.79
N LEU A 423 -3.76 -2.79 23.63
CA LEU A 423 -2.77 -2.44 22.59
C LEU A 423 -1.38 -2.97 22.98
N THR A 424 -1.29 -4.28 23.21
CA THR A 424 -0.05 -5.03 23.28
C THR A 424 -0.27 -6.32 22.50
N PHE A 425 0.25 -6.35 21.27
CA PHE A 425 0.56 -7.54 20.46
C PHE A 425 -0.26 -8.79 20.77
N ILE A 426 -1.42 -8.97 20.13
CA ILE A 426 -2.16 -10.24 20.14
C ILE A 426 -2.30 -10.75 18.71
N LYS A 427 -1.81 -11.97 18.49
CA LYS A 427 -2.17 -12.78 17.32
C LYS A 427 -3.49 -13.46 17.66
N ARG A 428 -4.55 -13.09 16.94
CA ARG A 428 -5.90 -13.65 17.14
C ARG A 428 -5.97 -15.00 16.43
N SER A 429 -6.17 -16.10 17.14
CA SER A 429 -6.61 -17.36 16.52
C SER A 429 -8.11 -17.27 16.23
N ARG A 430 -8.53 -17.64 15.02
CA ARG A 430 -9.94 -17.82 14.69
C ARG A 430 -10.54 -19.00 15.43
#